data_AF-A0A2R6IFW9-F1
#
_entry.id   AF-A0A2R6IFW9-F1
#
_cell.length_a   1.000
_cell.length_b   1.000
_cell.length_c   1.000
_cell.angle_alpha   90.00
_cell.angle_beta   90.00
_cell.angle_gamma   90.00
#
_symmetry.space_group_name_H-M   'P 1'
#
loop_
_entity.id
_entity.type
_entity.pdbx_description
1 polymer ?
#
loop_
_entity_poly.entity_id
_entity_poly.type
_entity_poly.pdbx_seq_one_letter_code
_entity_poly.pdbx_strand_id
1 'polypeptide(L)'
;MWTAVVDWAGPFDLVWGIADGNQPLGWSREVLPDVAEDPDTWHELNPASHAEGLDAALVALYGRRDPVVPVDHGRRLVETVAGDAPLEYHEFDAGHGGDLDTDVAVWTTIVDFLDRHCR
;
A
#
# COMPACT_ATOMS: atom_id res chain seq x y z
N MET A 1 4.96 -19.56 3.44
CA MET A 1 4.73 -18.60 2.35
C MET A 1 3.25 -18.27 2.34
N TRP A 2 2.89 -17.02 2.09
CA TRP A 2 1.49 -16.57 2.07
C TRP A 2 0.88 -16.88 0.71
N THR A 3 -0.41 -17.21 0.66
CA THR A 3 -1.12 -17.49 -0.60
C THR A 3 -1.66 -16.21 -1.24
N ALA A 4 -2.12 -15.27 -0.41
CA ALA A 4 -2.66 -14.00 -0.85
C ALA A 4 -2.38 -12.89 0.18
N VAL A 5 -2.33 -11.66 -0.30
CA VAL A 5 -2.09 -10.43 0.49
C VAL A 5 -3.17 -9.42 0.15
N VAL A 6 -3.65 -8.71 1.18
CA VAL A 6 -4.60 -7.59 1.04
C VAL A 6 -3.93 -6.36 1.62
N ASP A 7 -3.73 -5.35 0.78
CA ASP A 7 -3.30 -4.02 1.17
C ASP A 7 -4.49 -3.06 1.04
N TRP A 8 -4.92 -2.49 2.16
CA TRP A 8 -5.95 -1.46 2.19
C TRP A 8 -5.40 -0.20 2.83
N ALA A 9 -5.25 0.85 2.01
CA ALA A 9 -4.68 2.14 2.40
C ALA A 9 -3.31 2.03 3.09
N GLY A 10 -2.47 1.08 2.68
CA GLY A 10 -1.14 0.87 3.24
C GLY A 10 -0.09 1.84 2.69
N PRO A 11 0.76 2.43 3.55
CA PRO A 11 1.99 3.08 3.11
C PRO A 11 2.95 2.07 2.49
N PHE A 12 3.41 2.33 1.27
CA PHE A 12 4.27 1.40 0.53
C PHE A 12 5.76 1.76 0.55
N ASP A 13 6.08 3.05 0.42
CA ASP A 13 7.47 3.54 0.33
C ASP A 13 7.65 4.78 1.21
N LEU A 14 7.99 4.56 2.47
CA LEU A 14 8.10 5.65 3.46
C LEU A 14 9.30 6.56 3.20
N VAL A 15 10.41 6.00 2.71
CA VAL A 15 11.63 6.76 2.39
C VAL A 15 11.35 7.73 1.25
N TRP A 16 10.76 7.24 0.16
CA TRP A 16 10.30 8.09 -0.93
C TRP A 16 9.22 9.08 -0.47
N GLY A 17 8.23 8.63 0.30
CA GLY A 17 7.14 9.48 0.80
C GLY A 17 7.67 10.70 1.54
N ILE A 18 8.64 10.52 2.43
CA ILE A 18 9.27 11.62 3.17
C ILE A 18 10.13 12.51 2.27
N ALA A 19 10.81 11.95 1.27
CA ALA A 19 11.67 12.71 0.36
C ALA A 19 10.86 13.60 -0.60
N ASP A 20 9.75 13.09 -1.14
CA ASP A 20 8.96 13.71 -2.21
C ASP A 20 7.70 14.43 -1.71
N GLY A 21 7.44 14.43 -0.39
CA GLY A 21 6.27 15.10 0.19
C GLY A 21 4.98 14.29 0.11
N ASN A 22 5.09 12.97 -0.06
CA ASN A 22 3.98 12.00 -0.08
C ASN A 22 3.88 11.19 1.22
N GLN A 23 4.46 11.68 2.33
CA GLN A 23 4.44 10.95 3.59
C GLN A 23 3.01 10.79 4.14
N PRO A 24 2.71 9.64 4.77
CA PRO A 24 1.46 9.49 5.50
C PRO A 24 1.28 10.52 6.62
N LEU A 25 0.05 10.88 6.92
CA LEU A 25 -0.28 11.81 8.00
C LEU A 25 0.23 11.27 9.34
N GLY A 26 1.04 12.08 10.03
CA GLY A 26 1.67 11.70 11.29
C GLY A 26 3.03 11.01 11.16
N TRP A 27 3.50 10.75 9.93
CA TRP A 27 4.78 10.10 9.64
C TRP A 27 5.79 11.13 9.12
N SER A 28 6.08 12.15 9.93
CA SER A 28 7.03 13.21 9.58
C SER A 28 8.47 12.80 9.94
N ARG A 29 9.45 13.56 9.42
CA ARG A 29 10.85 13.46 9.89
C ARG A 29 11.01 13.71 11.39
N GLU A 30 10.08 14.38 12.06
CA GLU A 30 10.16 14.54 13.52
C GLU A 30 9.76 13.26 14.26
N VAL A 31 8.90 12.44 13.65
CA VAL A 31 8.46 11.14 14.18
C VAL A 31 9.41 10.02 13.75
N LEU A 32 10.05 10.17 12.57
CA LEU A 32 11.05 9.25 12.00
C LEU A 32 12.36 10.02 11.69
N PRO A 33 13.06 10.53 12.72
CA PRO A 33 14.23 11.40 12.56
C PRO A 33 15.44 10.71 11.92
N ASP A 34 15.47 9.39 11.99
CA ASP A 34 16.59 8.56 11.56
C ASP A 34 16.51 8.13 10.08
N VAL A 35 15.49 8.51 9.30
CA VAL A 35 15.39 8.12 7.87
C VAL A 35 16.62 8.54 7.06
N ALA A 36 17.19 9.70 7.37
CA ALA A 36 18.43 10.17 6.75
C ALA A 36 19.70 9.71 7.48
N GLU A 37 19.59 9.33 8.75
CA GLU A 37 20.72 9.01 9.63
C GLU A 37 21.03 7.50 9.66
N ASP A 38 20.04 6.67 9.36
CA ASP A 38 20.10 5.20 9.32
C ASP A 38 19.40 4.64 8.06
N PRO A 39 19.97 4.89 6.87
CA PRO A 39 19.37 4.47 5.60
C PRO A 39 19.28 2.94 5.47
N ASP A 40 20.17 2.19 6.11
CA ASP A 40 20.21 0.73 6.03
C ASP A 40 19.00 0.10 6.74
N THR A 41 18.70 0.53 7.98
CA THR A 41 17.51 0.08 8.70
C THR A 41 16.23 0.41 7.93
N TRP A 42 16.15 1.60 7.35
CA TRP A 42 14.99 2.00 6.57
C TRP A 42 14.87 1.21 5.27
N HIS A 43 15.97 0.90 4.59
CA HIS A 43 15.95 -0.02 3.47
C HIS A 43 15.49 -1.43 3.88
N GLU A 44 15.88 -1.92 5.06
CA GLU A 44 15.44 -3.22 5.57
C GLU A 44 13.94 -3.26 5.93
N LEU A 45 13.35 -2.17 6.43
CA LEU A 45 11.96 -2.13 6.86
C LEU A 45 10.97 -1.69 5.77
N ASN A 46 11.44 -0.98 4.74
CA ASN A 46 10.59 -0.37 3.73
C ASN A 46 10.02 -1.42 2.75
N PRO A 47 8.70 -1.59 2.63
CA PRO A 47 8.11 -2.59 1.74
C PRO A 47 8.59 -2.50 0.29
N ALA A 48 8.78 -1.28 -0.22
CA ALA A 48 9.29 -1.06 -1.58
C ALA A 48 10.67 -1.69 -1.85
N SER A 49 11.52 -1.84 -0.82
CA SER A 49 12.84 -2.46 -0.94
C SER A 49 12.81 -3.99 -1.05
N HIS A 50 11.64 -4.62 -0.83
CA HIS A 50 11.45 -6.07 -0.83
C HIS A 50 10.29 -6.52 -1.73
N ALA A 51 9.82 -5.62 -2.60
CA ALA A 51 8.68 -5.89 -3.47
C ALA A 51 9.03 -6.85 -4.62
N GLU A 52 10.31 -6.97 -4.96
CA GLU A 52 10.80 -7.93 -5.97
C GLU A 52 10.53 -9.38 -5.54
N GLY A 53 10.06 -10.20 -6.47
CA GLY A 53 9.84 -11.63 -6.24
C GLY A 53 8.65 -11.95 -5.35
N LEU A 54 7.71 -11.01 -5.16
CA LEU A 54 6.42 -11.30 -4.56
C LEU A 54 5.66 -12.30 -5.44
N ASP A 55 5.41 -13.50 -4.91
CA ASP A 55 4.78 -14.62 -5.60
C ASP A 55 3.35 -14.92 -5.11
N ALA A 56 2.95 -14.30 -4.00
CA ALA A 56 1.57 -14.31 -3.52
C ALA A 56 0.68 -13.41 -4.38
N ALA A 57 -0.59 -13.78 -4.56
CA ALA A 57 -1.56 -12.87 -5.16
C ALA A 57 -1.73 -11.64 -4.25
N LEU A 58 -1.84 -10.44 -4.82
CA LEU A 58 -1.98 -9.19 -4.08
C LEU A 58 -3.20 -8.42 -4.58
N VAL A 59 -4.05 -7.96 -3.65
CA VAL A 59 -5.03 -6.90 -3.93
C VAL A 59 -4.65 -5.66 -3.15
N ALA A 60 -4.64 -4.52 -3.83
CA ALA A 60 -4.27 -3.22 -3.29
C ALA A 60 -5.42 -2.20 -3.50
N LEU A 61 -5.93 -1.62 -2.41
CA LEU A 61 -7.15 -0.80 -2.40
C LEU A 61 -6.85 0.57 -1.75
N TYR A 62 -7.16 1.67 -2.45
CA TYR A 62 -6.84 3.03 -1.98
C TYR A 62 -8.00 4.01 -2.22
N GLY A 63 -8.11 5.02 -1.35
CA GLY A 63 -8.98 6.17 -1.58
C GLY A 63 -8.27 7.29 -2.36
N ARG A 64 -8.88 7.76 -3.45
CA ARG A 64 -8.31 8.84 -4.31
C ARG A 64 -8.11 10.17 -3.59
N ARG A 65 -8.87 10.42 -2.52
CA ARG A 65 -8.82 11.63 -1.71
C ARG A 65 -8.37 11.32 -0.28
N ASP A 66 -7.70 10.21 -0.06
CA ASP A 66 -7.20 9.81 1.26
C ASP A 66 -6.25 10.89 1.81
N PRO A 67 -6.60 11.56 2.93
CA PRO A 67 -5.76 12.60 3.53
C PRO A 67 -4.69 12.02 4.47
N VAL A 68 -4.74 10.71 4.74
CA VAL A 68 -3.85 10.00 5.65
C VAL A 68 -2.76 9.29 4.86
N VAL A 69 -3.09 8.50 3.84
CA VAL A 69 -2.10 7.82 3.00
C VAL A 69 -2.32 8.26 1.55
N PRO A 70 -1.41 9.07 0.98
CA PRO A 70 -1.54 9.51 -0.41
C PRO A 70 -1.68 8.32 -1.37
N VAL A 71 -2.63 8.42 -2.30
CA VAL A 71 -2.92 7.38 -3.30
C VAL A 71 -1.70 6.98 -4.13
N ASP A 72 -0.72 7.88 -4.24
CA ASP A 72 0.51 7.65 -4.98
C ASP A 72 1.38 6.53 -4.37
N HIS A 73 1.21 6.17 -3.09
CA HIS A 73 1.79 4.94 -2.55
C HIS A 73 1.27 3.69 -3.26
N GLY A 74 -0.04 3.62 -3.49
CA GLY A 74 -0.66 2.51 -4.22
C GLY A 74 -0.22 2.47 -5.68
N ARG A 75 -0.08 3.62 -6.32
CA ARG A 75 0.43 3.70 -7.71
C ARG A 75 1.88 3.26 -7.80
N ARG A 76 2.72 3.67 -6.84
CA ARG A 76 4.11 3.24 -6.75
C ARG A 76 4.23 1.74 -6.47
N LEU A 77 3.35 1.18 -5.64
CA LEU A 77 3.25 -0.27 -5.45
C LEU A 77 2.98 -0.98 -6.78
N VAL A 78 2.00 -0.50 -7.55
CA VAL A 78 1.70 -1.05 -8.88
C VAL A 78 2.91 -0.99 -9.80
N GLU A 79 3.58 0.16 -9.88
CA GLU A 79 4.79 0.32 -10.70
C GLU A 79 5.93 -0.64 -10.29
N THR A 80 6.05 -0.92 -9.00
CA THR A 80 7.14 -1.75 -8.45
C THR A 80 6.85 -3.24 -8.58
N VAL A 81 5.60 -3.66 -8.38
CA VAL A 81 5.20 -5.08 -8.33
C VAL A 81 4.68 -5.59 -9.69
N ALA A 82 4.40 -4.69 -10.64
CA ALA A 82 3.89 -5.07 -11.95
C ALA A 82 4.84 -6.04 -12.68
N GLY A 83 4.39 -7.28 -12.84
CA GLY A 83 5.11 -8.34 -13.53
C GLY A 83 5.63 -9.45 -12.62
N ASP A 84 5.70 -9.23 -11.32
CA ASP A 84 6.18 -10.21 -10.34
C ASP A 84 5.04 -11.00 -9.70
N ALA A 85 3.94 -10.31 -9.35
CA ALA A 85 2.79 -10.91 -8.67
C ALA A 85 1.49 -10.81 -9.50
N PRO A 86 0.52 -11.74 -9.29
CA PRO A 86 -0.87 -11.51 -9.67
C PRO A 86 -1.45 -10.36 -8.84
N LEU A 87 -1.45 -9.14 -9.41
CA LEU A 87 -1.85 -7.90 -8.74
C LEU A 87 -3.23 -7.41 -9.23
N GLU A 88 -4.13 -7.15 -8.29
CA GLU A 88 -5.38 -6.41 -8.48
C GLU A 88 -5.28 -5.04 -7.78
N TYR A 89 -5.55 -3.94 -8.50
CA TYR A 89 -5.46 -2.58 -7.95
C TYR A 89 -6.77 -1.83 -8.11
N HIS A 90 -7.22 -1.19 -7.03
CA HIS A 90 -8.48 -0.46 -6.98
C HIS A 90 -8.32 0.92 -6.32
N GLU A 91 -8.74 1.96 -7.04
CA GLU A 91 -8.90 3.32 -6.51
C GLU A 91 -10.39 3.64 -6.33
N PHE A 92 -10.80 4.01 -5.12
CA PHE A 92 -12.17 4.42 -4.80
C PHE A 92 -12.27 5.95 -4.71
N ASP A 93 -13.44 6.51 -5.00
CA ASP A 93 -13.71 7.95 -4.82
C ASP A 93 -13.95 8.30 -3.33
N ALA A 94 -12.99 7.93 -2.49
CA ALA A 94 -13.08 7.91 -1.03
C ALA A 94 -11.85 8.54 -0.36
N GLY A 95 -11.90 8.67 0.96
CA GLY A 95 -10.79 9.13 1.80
C GLY A 95 -10.02 7.95 2.40
N HIS A 96 -9.58 8.08 3.66
CA HIS A 96 -9.05 6.97 4.45
C HIS A 96 -10.22 6.11 4.95
N GLY A 97 -10.63 5.13 4.16
CA GLY A 97 -11.95 4.49 4.26
C GLY A 97 -13.05 5.32 3.58
N GLY A 98 -14.31 4.93 3.74
CA GLY A 98 -15.41 5.58 3.03
C GLY A 98 -16.74 5.62 3.77
N ASP A 99 -17.78 5.96 3.00
CA ASP A 99 -19.16 5.77 3.44
C ASP A 99 -19.55 4.29 3.34
N LEU A 100 -20.78 3.97 3.75
CA LEU A 100 -21.26 2.59 3.74
C LEU A 100 -21.16 1.94 2.35
N ASP A 101 -21.45 2.68 1.28
CA ASP A 101 -21.41 2.16 -0.08
C ASP A 101 -19.96 1.84 -0.49
N THR A 102 -19.02 2.72 -0.16
CA THR A 102 -17.59 2.48 -0.36
C THR A 102 -17.12 1.28 0.45
N ASP A 103 -17.48 1.20 1.73
CA ASP A 103 -17.06 0.11 2.62
C ASP A 103 -17.59 -1.23 2.09
N VAL A 104 -18.85 -1.29 1.68
CA VAL A 104 -19.43 -2.48 1.04
C VAL A 104 -18.63 -2.85 -0.21
N ALA A 105 -18.26 -1.89 -1.06
CA ALA A 105 -17.48 -2.14 -2.26
C ALA A 105 -16.06 -2.65 -1.96
N VAL A 106 -15.38 -2.06 -0.97
CA VAL A 106 -14.04 -2.49 -0.51
C VAL A 106 -14.10 -3.91 0.03
N TRP A 107 -15.01 -4.19 0.98
CA TRP A 107 -15.12 -5.50 1.59
C TRP A 107 -15.57 -6.58 0.61
N THR A 108 -16.47 -6.26 -0.34
CA THR A 108 -16.86 -7.19 -1.40
C THR A 108 -15.65 -7.55 -2.26
N THR A 109 -14.85 -6.55 -2.67
CA THR A 109 -13.62 -6.78 -3.43
C THR A 109 -12.64 -7.68 -2.67
N ILE A 110 -12.41 -7.41 -1.38
CA ILE A 110 -11.52 -8.22 -0.53
C ILE A 110 -12.02 -9.66 -0.42
N VAL A 111 -13.30 -9.87 -0.10
CA VAL A 111 -13.88 -11.21 0.07
C VAL A 111 -13.81 -11.99 -1.23
N ASP A 112 -14.20 -11.38 -2.36
CA ASP A 112 -14.15 -12.04 -3.67
C ASP A 112 -12.72 -12.40 -4.07
N PHE A 113 -11.74 -11.54 -3.79
CA PHE A 113 -10.33 -11.82 -4.02
C PHE A 113 -9.84 -13.00 -3.18
N LEU A 114 -10.09 -12.98 -1.87
CA LEU A 114 -9.70 -14.07 -0.97
C LEU A 114 -10.40 -15.38 -1.35
N ASP A 115 -11.65 -15.33 -1.82
CA ASP A 115 -12.37 -16.51 -2.29
C ASP A 115 -11.71 -17.17 -3.51
N ARG A 116 -11.14 -16.38 -4.41
CA ARG A 116 -10.41 -16.88 -5.59
C ARG A 116 -9.06 -17.49 -5.24
N HIS A 117 -8.36 -16.93 -4.25
CA HIS A 117 -6.95 -17.23 -4.01
C HIS A 117 -6.69 -18.11 -2.78
N CYS A 118 -7.59 -18.15 -1.80
CA CYS A 118 -7.37 -18.84 -0.52
C CYS A 118 -8.24 -20.09 -0.29
N ARG A 119 -8.91 -20.58 -1.34
CA ARG A 119 -9.71 -21.82 -1.28
C ARG A 119 -8.89 -23.09 -1.49
#